data_AF-A0A252E5A8-F1
#
_entry.id   AF-A0A252E5A8-F1
#
_cell.length_a   1.000
_cell.length_b   1.000
_cell.length_c   1.000
_cell.angle_alpha   90.00
_cell.angle_beta   90.00
_cell.angle_gamma   90.00
#
_symmetry.space_group_name_H-M   'P 1'
#
loop_
_entity.id
_entity.type
_entity.pdbx_description
1 polymer ?
#
loop_
_entity_poly.entity_id
_entity_poly.type
_entity_poly.pdbx_seq_one_letter_code
_entity_poly.pdbx_strand_id
1 'polypeptide(L)'
;MIDWLAIWGVTQATAFIFKPILEDLAKDAAKDWAKDLLKGIPKKIVDKLKKEDIEIAAGKALKEFLQLMQQQLKVRCKLSEEEIKDYTKDIKKFISDKSVKEILGQAFDISCEDLNFKTLEDSWQRLQLKTLPPKFNWQAFIDQYFIQVQELLQESKELRSILELQTLTSIDTTLKENADIPKDFNLVQYLETIRERYGNLKLDSLENTSREHPVNLWQIFIPQNGKDSGLILWKQRRTRQT
;
A
#
# COMPACT_ATOMS: atom_id res chain seq x y z
N MET A 1 24.40 -11.65 3.47
CA MET A 1 23.22 -11.56 4.37
C MET A 1 22.59 -10.21 4.07
N ILE A 2 21.29 -10.18 3.77
CA ILE A 2 20.59 -8.92 3.52
C ILE A 2 20.60 -8.12 4.83
N ASP A 3 21.09 -6.88 4.80
CA ASP A 3 21.03 -5.99 5.96
C ASP A 3 19.63 -5.34 6.01
N TRP A 4 18.69 -6.07 6.59
CA TRP A 4 17.29 -5.66 6.71
C TRP A 4 17.13 -4.35 7.48
N LEU A 5 17.97 -4.09 8.48
CA LEU A 5 17.91 -2.85 9.27
C LEU A 5 18.25 -1.64 8.40
N ALA A 6 19.29 -1.76 7.59
CA ALA A 6 19.66 -0.71 6.63
C ALA A 6 18.53 -0.46 5.60
N ILE A 7 17.93 -1.54 5.09
CA ILE A 7 16.83 -1.46 4.11
C ILE A 7 15.56 -0.82 4.69
N TRP A 8 15.26 -1.10 5.96
CA TRP A 8 14.15 -0.47 6.67
C TRP A 8 14.46 0.96 7.14
N GLY A 9 15.65 1.48 6.84
CA GLY A 9 16.06 2.84 7.20
C GLY A 9 16.39 3.01 8.68
N VAL A 10 16.71 1.92 9.38
CA VAL A 10 17.23 1.96 10.75
C VAL A 10 18.69 2.39 10.67
N THR A 11 18.93 3.70 10.68
CA THR A 11 20.28 4.24 10.80
C THR A 11 20.84 3.93 12.19
N GLN A 12 22.16 3.90 12.34
CA GLN A 12 22.86 3.68 13.62
C GLN A 12 22.66 4.83 14.63
N ALA A 13 21.54 5.55 14.57
CA ALA A 13 21.19 6.54 15.56
C ALA A 13 21.01 5.84 16.92
N THR A 14 21.87 6.18 17.87
CA THR A 14 21.81 5.78 19.28
C THR A 14 20.47 6.13 19.96
N ALA A 15 19.63 6.92 19.29
CA ALA A 15 18.32 7.35 19.76
C ALA A 15 17.19 6.35 19.52
N PHE A 16 17.33 5.29 18.70
CA PHE A 16 16.23 4.34 18.45
C PHE A 16 16.23 3.19 19.49
N ILE A 17 15.38 3.32 20.49
CA ILE A 17 15.33 2.45 21.68
C ILE A 17 14.86 1.04 21.32
N PHE A 18 13.88 0.92 20.42
CA PHE A 18 13.26 -0.36 20.05
C PHE A 18 14.02 -1.11 18.95
N LYS A 19 15.28 -0.74 18.67
CA LYS A 19 16.15 -1.45 17.73
C LYS A 19 16.20 -2.98 17.95
N PRO A 20 16.26 -3.49 19.19
CA PRO A 20 16.30 -4.95 19.42
C PRO A 20 15.08 -5.69 18.86
N ILE A 21 13.91 -5.03 18.78
CA ILE A 21 12.70 -5.63 18.23
C ILE A 21 12.86 -5.86 16.72
N LEU A 22 13.40 -4.88 16.00
CA LEU A 22 13.68 -5.00 14.57
C LEU A 22 14.81 -5.98 14.27
N GLU A 23 15.85 -6.00 15.10
CA GLU A 23 16.96 -6.97 14.99
C GLU A 23 16.48 -8.41 15.11
N ASP A 24 15.57 -8.68 16.05
CA ASP A 24 14.98 -10.01 16.21
C ASP A 24 14.08 -10.39 15.02
N LEU A 25 13.36 -9.43 14.45
CA LEU A 25 12.55 -9.65 13.26
C LEU A 25 13.40 -9.90 12.00
N ALA A 26 14.50 -9.18 11.85
CA ALA A 26 15.43 -9.32 10.72
C ALA A 26 16.09 -10.71 10.64
N LYS A 27 16.16 -11.46 11.75
CA LYS A 27 16.86 -12.76 11.80
C LYS A 27 16.12 -13.89 11.10
N ASP A 28 14.78 -13.89 11.08
CA ASP A 28 13.96 -14.83 10.29
C ASP A 28 12.44 -14.58 10.44
N ALA A 29 12.02 -13.88 11.51
CA ALA A 29 10.59 -13.65 11.80
C ALA A 29 9.92 -12.63 10.87
N ALA A 30 10.67 -11.85 10.10
CA ALA A 30 10.13 -10.88 9.13
C ALA A 30 9.20 -11.55 8.10
N LYS A 31 9.46 -12.80 7.70
CA LYS A 31 8.64 -13.55 6.74
C LYS A 31 7.23 -13.80 7.23
N ASP A 32 7.10 -14.32 8.44
CA ASP A 32 5.80 -14.69 9.00
C ASP A 32 5.05 -13.45 9.46
N TRP A 33 5.77 -12.47 10.00
CA TRP A 33 5.19 -11.20 10.38
C TRP A 33 4.68 -10.39 9.17
N ALA A 34 5.44 -10.31 8.08
CA ALA A 34 5.01 -9.64 6.86
C ALA A 34 3.80 -10.34 6.21
N LYS A 35 3.79 -11.67 6.18
CA LYS A 35 2.62 -12.43 5.69
C LYS A 35 1.37 -12.18 6.51
N ASP A 36 1.49 -12.17 7.84
CA ASP A 36 0.36 -11.93 8.72
C ASP A 36 -0.19 -10.50 8.57
N LEU A 37 0.71 -9.54 8.40
CA LEU A 37 0.36 -8.13 8.26
C LEU A 37 -0.37 -7.87 6.93
N LEU A 38 0.08 -8.46 5.82
CA LEU A 38 -0.59 -8.27 4.53
C LEU A 38 -1.83 -9.17 4.33
N LYS A 39 -2.33 -9.86 5.37
CA LYS A 39 -3.57 -10.65 5.27
C LYS A 39 -4.80 -9.81 4.91
N GLY A 40 -4.79 -8.51 5.24
CA GLY A 40 -5.83 -7.57 4.83
C GLY A 40 -5.85 -7.32 3.32
N ILE A 41 -4.72 -7.52 2.62
CA ILE A 41 -4.61 -7.32 1.18
C ILE A 41 -5.16 -8.55 0.45
N PRO A 42 -5.99 -8.39 -0.60
CA PRO A 42 -6.48 -9.52 -1.37
C PRO A 42 -5.35 -10.38 -1.92
N LYS A 43 -5.47 -11.70 -1.75
CA LYS A 43 -4.44 -12.68 -2.13
C LYS A 43 -3.96 -12.56 -3.58
N LYS A 44 -4.87 -12.21 -4.51
CA LYS A 44 -4.57 -11.95 -5.94
C LYS A 44 -3.56 -10.82 -6.18
N ILE A 45 -3.41 -9.90 -5.23
CA ILE A 45 -2.42 -8.82 -5.25
C ILE A 45 -1.14 -9.30 -4.59
N VAL A 46 -1.24 -9.93 -3.42
CA VAL A 46 -0.09 -10.48 -2.68
C VAL A 46 0.71 -11.47 -3.54
N ASP A 47 0.03 -12.35 -4.28
CA ASP A 47 0.66 -13.34 -5.17
C ASP A 47 1.42 -12.70 -6.36
N LYS A 48 1.14 -11.44 -6.69
CA LYS A 48 1.82 -10.68 -7.75
C LYS A 48 3.01 -9.86 -7.24
N LEU A 49 3.13 -9.70 -5.93
CA LEU A 49 4.23 -8.95 -5.31
C LEU A 49 5.44 -9.85 -5.12
N LYS A 50 6.64 -9.26 -5.22
CA LYS A 50 7.84 -9.99 -4.82
C LYS A 50 7.83 -10.13 -3.30
N LYS A 51 8.29 -11.29 -2.85
CA LYS A 51 8.45 -11.57 -1.41
C LYS A 51 9.33 -10.54 -0.70
N GLU A 52 10.38 -10.07 -1.38
CA GLU A 52 11.26 -9.03 -0.87
C GLU A 52 10.53 -7.70 -0.68
N ASP A 53 9.72 -7.27 -1.66
CA ASP A 53 8.93 -6.03 -1.57
C ASP A 53 7.95 -6.07 -0.37
N ILE A 54 7.35 -7.23 -0.12
CA ILE A 54 6.49 -7.49 1.04
C ILE A 54 7.26 -7.36 2.37
N GLU A 55 8.44 -7.96 2.46
CA GLU A 55 9.28 -7.92 3.66
C GLU A 55 9.83 -6.50 3.92
N ILE A 56 10.12 -5.74 2.86
CA ILE A 56 10.49 -4.32 2.93
C ILE A 56 9.32 -3.48 3.44
N ALA A 57 8.13 -3.66 2.85
CA ALA A 57 6.90 -2.95 3.21
C ALA A 57 6.58 -3.07 4.68
N ALA A 58 6.53 -4.33 5.12
CA ALA A 58 6.20 -4.66 6.48
C ALA A 58 7.25 -4.05 7.43
N GLY A 59 8.54 -4.30 7.20
CA GLY A 59 9.57 -3.84 8.13
C GLY A 59 9.70 -2.32 8.22
N LYS A 60 9.50 -1.59 7.11
CA LYS A 60 9.40 -0.12 7.14
C LYS A 60 8.21 0.35 7.97
N ALA A 61 7.02 -0.24 7.78
CA ALA A 61 5.85 0.11 8.58
C ALA A 61 6.03 -0.22 10.07
N LEU A 62 6.69 -1.34 10.41
CA LEU A 62 7.00 -1.63 11.81
C LEU A 62 7.96 -0.60 12.41
N LYS A 63 8.97 -0.22 11.65
CA LYS A 63 9.94 0.80 12.08
C LYS A 63 9.21 2.11 12.37
N GLU A 64 8.27 2.54 11.51
CA GLU A 64 7.46 3.73 11.76
C GLU A 64 6.58 3.57 13.01
N PHE A 65 5.87 2.44 13.16
CA PHE A 65 5.08 2.14 14.35
C PHE A 65 5.91 2.28 15.64
N LEU A 66 7.09 1.65 15.68
CA LEU A 66 7.99 1.69 16.84
C LEU A 66 8.55 3.10 17.08
N GLN A 67 8.88 3.83 16.02
CA GLN A 67 9.36 5.20 16.13
C GLN A 67 8.28 6.13 16.69
N LEU A 68 7.03 6.01 16.21
CA LEU A 68 5.89 6.76 16.73
C LEU A 68 5.61 6.43 18.19
N MET A 69 5.69 5.15 18.57
CA MET A 69 5.49 4.71 19.95
C MET A 69 6.54 5.37 20.85
N GLN A 70 7.80 5.34 20.43
CA GLN A 70 8.88 6.00 21.15
C GLN A 70 8.67 7.52 21.26
N GLN A 71 8.25 8.18 20.18
CA GLN A 71 7.99 9.63 20.16
C GLN A 71 6.83 10.01 21.08
N GLN A 72 5.72 9.26 21.07
CA GLN A 72 4.60 9.49 21.99
C GLN A 72 5.02 9.33 23.46
N LEU A 73 5.79 8.28 23.77
CA LEU A 73 6.28 8.06 25.13
C LEU A 73 7.30 9.15 25.56
N LYS A 74 8.21 9.54 24.68
CA LYS A 74 9.25 10.54 24.98
C LYS A 74 8.72 11.96 25.03
N VAL A 75 7.99 12.40 24.00
CA VAL A 75 7.57 13.81 23.83
C VAL A 75 6.30 14.09 24.63
N ARG A 76 5.28 13.25 24.45
CA ARG A 76 3.95 13.50 25.02
C ARG A 76 3.84 13.04 26.46
N CYS A 77 4.42 11.88 26.77
CA CYS A 77 4.43 11.35 28.13
C CYS A 77 5.65 11.81 28.95
N LYS A 78 6.65 12.44 28.31
CA LYS A 78 7.88 12.94 28.95
C LYS A 78 8.68 11.87 29.70
N LEU A 79 8.61 10.62 29.23
CA LEU A 79 9.38 9.52 29.80
C LEU A 79 10.86 9.60 29.41
N SER A 80 11.72 9.14 30.30
CA SER A 80 13.15 8.97 30.05
C SER A 80 13.41 7.79 29.11
N GLU A 81 14.60 7.71 28.51
CA GLU A 81 14.94 6.60 27.62
C GLU A 81 15.00 5.25 28.35
N GLU A 82 15.32 5.26 29.65
CA GLU A 82 15.33 4.07 30.50
C GLU A 82 13.90 3.57 30.76
N GLU A 83 12.98 4.47 31.07
CA GLU A 83 11.57 4.12 31.26
C GLU A 83 10.93 3.59 29.97
N ILE A 84 11.33 4.12 28.81
CA ILE A 84 10.87 3.64 27.50
C ILE A 84 11.45 2.26 27.19
N LYS A 85 12.73 2.00 27.54
CA LYS A 85 13.36 0.69 27.36
C LYS A 85 12.59 -0.42 28.07
N ASP A 86 12.00 -0.14 29.24
CA ASP A 86 11.19 -1.13 29.96
C ASP A 86 10.00 -1.66 29.15
N TYR A 87 9.43 -0.86 28.24
CA TYR A 87 8.32 -1.27 27.39
C TYR A 87 8.73 -2.20 26.25
N THR A 88 10.03 -2.42 26.00
CA THR A 88 10.50 -3.20 24.85
C THR A 88 9.89 -4.61 24.82
N LYS A 89 9.81 -5.28 25.97
CA LYS A 89 9.22 -6.63 26.06
C LYS A 89 7.72 -6.62 25.79
N ASP A 90 7.01 -5.64 26.34
CA ASP A 90 5.57 -5.52 26.20
C ASP A 90 5.16 -5.14 24.78
N ILE A 91 5.88 -4.20 24.16
CA ILE A 91 5.69 -3.81 22.76
C ILE A 91 5.97 -5.01 21.85
N LYS A 92 7.03 -5.78 22.11
CA LYS A 92 7.32 -7.01 21.34
C LYS A 92 6.16 -8.01 21.44
N LYS A 93 5.59 -8.20 22.63
CA LYS A 93 4.41 -9.06 22.84
C LYS A 93 3.18 -8.50 22.11
N PHE A 94 2.99 -7.19 22.14
CA PHE A 94 1.88 -6.49 21.49
C PHE A 94 1.89 -6.66 19.96
N ILE A 95 3.01 -6.36 19.29
CA ILE A 95 3.12 -6.48 17.82
C ILE A 95 3.08 -7.93 17.32
N SER A 96 3.21 -8.89 18.23
CA SER A 96 3.11 -10.32 17.93
C SER A 96 1.66 -10.82 17.99
N ASP A 97 0.75 -10.06 18.61
CA ASP A 97 -0.67 -10.42 18.70
C ASP A 97 -1.35 -10.37 17.33
N LYS A 98 -2.18 -11.36 17.06
CA LYS A 98 -2.84 -11.52 15.76
C LYS A 98 -3.74 -10.32 15.42
N SER A 99 -4.54 -9.86 16.37
CA SER A 99 -5.48 -8.75 16.20
C SER A 99 -4.73 -7.45 15.89
N VAL A 100 -3.60 -7.24 16.57
CA VAL A 100 -2.73 -6.08 16.33
C VAL A 100 -2.16 -6.10 14.92
N LYS A 101 -1.63 -7.25 14.46
CA LYS A 101 -1.12 -7.38 13.09
C LYS A 101 -2.20 -7.14 12.04
N GLU A 102 -3.41 -7.62 12.28
CA GLU A 102 -4.55 -7.42 11.36
C GLU A 102 -4.90 -5.93 11.23
N ILE A 103 -4.99 -5.19 12.35
CA ILE A 103 -5.25 -3.75 12.30
C ILE A 103 -4.10 -2.99 11.64
N LEU A 104 -2.85 -3.28 11.99
CA LEU A 104 -1.70 -2.63 11.35
C LEU A 104 -1.63 -2.95 9.84
N GLY A 105 -2.08 -4.14 9.45
CA GLY A 105 -2.21 -4.58 8.07
C GLY A 105 -3.23 -3.83 7.22
N GLN A 106 -4.32 -3.37 7.84
CA GLN A 106 -5.35 -2.57 7.15
C GLN A 106 -4.79 -1.25 6.62
N ALA A 107 -3.71 -0.74 7.21
CA ALA A 107 -3.03 0.46 6.73
C ALA A 107 -2.49 0.32 5.30
N PHE A 108 -2.38 -0.91 4.77
CA PHE A 108 -1.95 -1.19 3.41
C PHE A 108 -3.08 -1.31 2.39
N ASP A 109 -4.33 -1.23 2.82
CA ASP A 109 -5.49 -1.25 1.94
C ASP A 109 -5.85 0.18 1.52
N ILE A 110 -5.91 0.44 0.21
CA ILE A 110 -6.32 1.76 -0.34
C ILE A 110 -7.78 2.09 -0.01
N SER A 111 -8.61 1.08 0.22
CA SER A 111 -10.02 1.29 0.57
C SER A 111 -10.25 1.56 2.06
N CYS A 112 -9.19 1.44 2.88
CA CYS A 112 -9.26 1.76 4.30
C CYS A 112 -9.19 3.29 4.48
N GLU A 113 -10.18 3.86 5.17
CA GLU A 113 -10.21 5.29 5.50
C GLU A 113 -9.60 5.57 6.89
N ASP A 114 -9.79 4.65 7.82
CA ASP A 114 -9.33 4.75 9.21
C ASP A 114 -9.02 3.37 9.82
N LEU A 115 -8.16 3.38 10.85
CA LEU A 115 -7.79 2.18 11.61
C LEU A 115 -8.48 2.18 12.98
N ASN A 116 -8.99 1.02 13.39
CA ASN A 116 -9.70 0.90 14.66
C ASN A 116 -8.73 0.94 15.87
N PHE A 117 -8.50 2.15 16.39
CA PHE A 117 -7.65 2.36 17.56
C PHE A 117 -8.16 1.65 18.83
N LYS A 118 -9.47 1.44 18.97
CA LYS A 118 -10.05 0.77 20.16
C LYS A 118 -9.63 -0.69 20.23
N THR A 119 -9.58 -1.38 19.08
CA THR A 119 -9.11 -2.77 19.04
C THR A 119 -7.67 -2.92 19.52
N LEU A 120 -6.83 -1.89 19.28
CA LEU A 120 -5.45 -1.86 19.74
C LEU A 120 -5.36 -1.55 21.24
N GLU A 121 -6.16 -0.61 21.73
CA GLU A 121 -6.28 -0.32 23.17
C GLU A 121 -6.78 -1.56 23.95
N ASP A 122 -7.85 -2.19 23.48
CA ASP A 122 -8.43 -3.41 24.07
C ASP A 122 -7.41 -4.56 24.04
N SER A 123 -6.64 -4.69 22.95
CA SER A 123 -5.57 -5.69 22.87
C SER A 123 -4.45 -5.42 23.86
N TRP A 124 -4.09 -4.16 24.10
CA TRP A 124 -3.09 -3.78 25.10
C TRP A 124 -3.53 -4.17 26.51
N GLN A 125 -4.80 -3.89 26.84
CA GLN A 125 -5.39 -4.25 28.13
C GLN A 125 -5.54 -5.77 28.30
N ARG A 126 -6.06 -6.47 27.29
CA ARG A 126 -6.25 -7.93 27.29
C ARG A 126 -4.93 -8.68 27.50
N LEU A 127 -3.83 -8.18 26.92
CA LEU A 127 -2.50 -8.79 27.05
C LEU A 127 -1.84 -8.50 28.41
N GLN A 128 -2.49 -7.70 29.27
CA GLN A 128 -2.03 -7.29 30.60
C GLN A 128 -0.61 -6.70 30.55
N LEU A 129 -0.37 -5.83 29.58
CA LEU A 129 0.91 -5.15 29.38
C LEU A 129 1.09 -4.01 30.39
N LYS A 130 2.32 -3.51 30.55
CA LYS A 130 2.58 -2.35 31.40
C LYS A 130 1.65 -1.19 31.04
N THR A 131 1.04 -0.62 32.07
CA THR A 131 0.08 0.48 31.94
C THR A 131 0.73 1.64 31.22
N LEU A 132 0.13 2.08 30.10
CA LEU A 132 0.61 3.25 29.39
C LEU A 132 0.35 4.52 30.22
N PRO A 133 1.20 5.54 30.09
CA PRO A 133 0.98 6.80 30.80
C PRO A 133 -0.37 7.41 30.43
N PRO A 134 -1.04 8.12 31.34
CA PRO A 134 -2.38 8.69 31.11
C PRO A 134 -2.41 9.72 29.97
N LYS A 135 -1.25 10.24 29.58
CA LYS A 135 -1.10 11.17 28.46
C LYS A 135 -0.93 10.47 27.12
N PHE A 136 -0.86 9.15 27.04
CA PHE A 136 -0.80 8.41 25.78
C PHE A 136 -2.15 8.50 25.06
N ASN A 137 -2.19 8.63 23.73
CA ASN A 137 -3.44 8.70 22.95
C ASN A 137 -3.36 7.73 21.78
N TRP A 138 -4.14 6.66 21.90
CA TRP A 138 -4.27 5.63 20.90
C TRP A 138 -4.79 6.14 19.56
N GLN A 139 -5.79 7.02 19.56
CA GLN A 139 -6.36 7.58 18.35
C GLN A 139 -5.30 8.37 17.57
N ALA A 140 -4.68 9.37 18.21
CA ALA A 140 -3.66 10.19 17.56
C ALA A 140 -2.43 9.36 17.12
N PHE A 141 -2.08 8.32 17.87
CA PHE A 141 -0.99 7.40 17.52
C PHE A 141 -1.30 6.62 16.24
N ILE A 142 -2.54 6.14 16.11
CA ILE A 142 -2.96 5.29 15.01
C ILE A 142 -3.29 6.08 13.75
N ASP A 143 -3.88 7.25 13.89
CA ASP A 143 -4.09 8.18 12.77
C ASP A 143 -2.73 8.55 12.15
N GLN A 144 -1.74 8.86 12.99
CA GLN A 144 -0.39 9.20 12.53
C GLN A 144 0.31 8.00 11.88
N TYR A 145 0.17 6.81 12.44
CA TYR A 145 0.68 5.57 11.84
C TYR A 145 0.07 5.33 10.45
N PHE A 146 -1.24 5.46 10.33
CA PHE A 146 -1.95 5.28 9.06
C PHE A 146 -1.42 6.23 7.98
N ILE A 147 -1.29 7.53 8.29
CA ILE A 147 -0.74 8.53 7.38
C ILE A 147 0.68 8.15 6.94
N GLN A 148 1.56 7.78 7.87
CA GLN A 148 2.94 7.42 7.54
C GLN A 148 3.05 6.17 6.67
N VAL A 149 2.19 5.18 6.87
CA VAL A 149 2.15 3.99 6.00
C VAL A 149 1.66 4.35 4.61
N GLN A 150 0.65 5.20 4.49
CA GLN A 150 0.15 5.68 3.18
C GLN A 150 1.22 6.50 2.44
N GLU A 151 1.95 7.37 3.13
CA GLU A 151 3.10 8.09 2.56
C GLU A 151 4.20 7.13 2.11
N LEU A 152 4.56 6.14 2.94
CA LEU A 152 5.52 5.09 2.59
C LEU A 152 5.15 4.35 1.31
N LEU A 153 3.87 4.02 1.15
CA LEU A 153 3.34 3.35 -0.04
C LEU A 153 3.50 4.22 -1.30
N GLN A 154 3.37 5.53 -1.18
CA GLN A 154 3.52 6.47 -2.31
C GLN A 154 4.99 6.73 -2.68
N GLU A 155 5.87 6.84 -1.68
CA GLU A 155 7.27 7.24 -1.87
C GLU A 155 8.19 6.12 -2.34
N SER A 156 7.98 4.89 -1.86
CA SER A 156 8.85 3.77 -2.21
C SER A 156 8.43 3.17 -3.54
N LYS A 157 9.34 3.13 -4.52
CA LYS A 157 9.07 2.53 -5.84
C LYS A 157 8.58 1.08 -5.74
N GLU A 158 9.10 0.34 -4.77
CA GLU A 158 8.75 -1.04 -4.45
C GLU A 158 7.32 -1.14 -3.89
N LEU A 159 6.95 -0.20 -3.02
CA LEU A 159 5.64 -0.19 -2.34
C LEU A 159 4.52 0.40 -3.20
N ARG A 160 4.87 1.31 -4.11
CA ARG A 160 3.96 1.85 -5.11
C ARG A 160 3.36 0.77 -6.00
N SER A 161 4.08 -0.33 -6.23
CA SER A 161 3.55 -1.48 -6.97
C SER A 161 2.36 -2.13 -6.26
N ILE A 162 2.32 -2.11 -4.92
CA ILE A 162 1.17 -2.57 -4.12
C ILE A 162 -0.04 -1.67 -4.41
N LEU A 163 0.17 -0.34 -4.39
CA LEU A 163 -0.89 0.62 -4.66
C LEU A 163 -1.45 0.48 -6.07
N GLU A 164 -0.57 0.38 -7.06
CA GLU A 164 -0.92 0.25 -8.47
C GLU A 164 -1.74 -1.03 -8.71
N LEU A 165 -1.29 -2.16 -8.16
CA LEU A 165 -2.01 -3.43 -8.28
C LEU A 165 -3.38 -3.40 -7.61
N GLN A 166 -3.51 -2.78 -6.43
CA GLN A 166 -4.78 -2.61 -5.75
C GLN A 166 -5.74 -1.72 -6.55
N THR A 167 -5.26 -0.59 -7.07
CA THR A 167 -6.04 0.34 -7.89
C THR A 167 -6.55 -0.36 -9.16
N LEU A 168 -5.69 -1.06 -9.88
CA LEU A 168 -6.07 -1.83 -11.08
C LEU A 168 -7.09 -2.91 -10.77
N THR A 169 -6.93 -3.57 -9.63
CA THR A 169 -7.85 -4.61 -9.17
C THR A 169 -9.21 -4.05 -8.82
N SER A 170 -9.27 -2.89 -8.16
CA SER A 170 -10.51 -2.17 -7.83
C SER A 170 -11.24 -1.67 -9.08
N ILE A 171 -10.48 -1.16 -10.07
CA ILE A 171 -11.02 -0.78 -11.37
C ILE A 171 -11.59 -2.01 -12.08
N ASP A 172 -10.85 -3.12 -12.15
CA ASP A 172 -11.32 -4.36 -12.78
C ASP A 172 -12.62 -4.90 -12.15
N THR A 173 -12.73 -4.88 -10.80
CA THR A 173 -13.98 -5.26 -10.13
C THR A 173 -15.11 -4.29 -10.43
N THR A 174 -14.85 -2.99 -10.36
CA THR A 174 -15.85 -1.95 -10.64
C THR A 174 -16.37 -2.05 -12.08
N LEU A 175 -15.48 -2.31 -13.06
CA LEU A 175 -15.84 -2.48 -14.47
C LEU A 175 -16.67 -3.75 -14.69
N LYS A 176 -16.35 -4.85 -14.02
CA LYS A 176 -17.11 -6.11 -14.09
C LYS A 176 -18.50 -6.01 -13.44
N GLU A 177 -18.64 -5.13 -12.45
CA GLU A 177 -19.90 -4.97 -11.69
C GLU A 177 -20.81 -3.89 -12.28
N ASN A 178 -20.27 -2.81 -12.86
CA ASN A 178 -21.05 -1.62 -13.21
C ASN A 178 -21.14 -1.32 -14.71
N ALA A 179 -20.38 -2.00 -15.56
CA ALA A 179 -20.36 -1.70 -16.98
C ALA A 179 -20.83 -2.91 -17.81
N ASP A 180 -21.47 -2.64 -18.94
CA ASP A 180 -21.79 -3.59 -20.02
C ASP A 180 -20.51 -4.09 -20.74
N ILE A 181 -19.40 -4.18 -19.99
CA ILE A 181 -18.08 -4.57 -20.45
C ILE A 181 -18.03 -6.10 -20.48
N PRO A 182 -17.53 -6.71 -21.57
CA PRO A 182 -17.41 -8.15 -21.68
C PRO A 182 -16.64 -8.74 -20.47
N LYS A 183 -17.17 -9.81 -19.86
CA LYS A 183 -16.58 -10.47 -18.67
C LYS A 183 -15.14 -10.97 -18.87
N ASP A 184 -14.72 -11.11 -20.12
CA ASP A 184 -13.39 -11.52 -20.59
C ASP A 184 -12.41 -10.34 -20.75
N PHE A 185 -12.82 -9.10 -20.48
CA PHE A 185 -11.93 -7.93 -20.54
C PHE A 185 -10.84 -8.01 -19.46
N ASN A 186 -9.58 -8.16 -19.87
CA ASN A 186 -8.41 -8.22 -19.00
C ASN A 186 -7.65 -6.88 -19.02
N LEU A 187 -7.94 -6.02 -18.04
CA LEU A 187 -7.35 -4.68 -17.93
C LEU A 187 -5.81 -4.73 -17.80
N VAL A 188 -5.27 -5.73 -17.09
CA VAL A 188 -3.81 -5.86 -16.88
C VAL A 188 -3.12 -6.13 -18.20
N GLN A 189 -3.64 -7.09 -18.98
CA GLN A 189 -3.11 -7.42 -20.30
C GLN A 189 -3.26 -6.24 -21.28
N TYR A 190 -4.36 -5.50 -21.20
CA TYR A 190 -4.58 -4.31 -22.02
C TYR A 190 -3.54 -3.22 -21.74
N LEU A 191 -3.27 -2.92 -20.46
CA LEU A 191 -2.27 -1.94 -20.06
C LEU A 191 -0.86 -2.36 -20.44
N GLU A 192 -0.52 -3.63 -20.25
CA GLU A 192 0.78 -4.18 -20.65
C GLU A 192 0.97 -4.07 -22.16
N THR A 193 -0.06 -4.38 -22.96
CA THR A 193 -0.04 -4.23 -24.42
C THR A 193 0.14 -2.76 -24.83
N ILE A 194 -0.50 -1.81 -24.15
CA ILE A 194 -0.31 -0.38 -24.42
C ILE A 194 1.13 0.02 -24.10
N ARG A 195 1.67 -0.43 -22.96
CA ARG A 195 3.03 -0.10 -22.53
C ARG A 195 4.08 -0.71 -23.45
N GLU A 196 3.88 -1.93 -23.92
CA GLU A 196 4.77 -2.57 -24.90
C GLU A 196 4.73 -1.89 -26.26
N ARG A 197 3.53 -1.60 -26.78
CA ARG A 197 3.36 -1.03 -28.13
C ARG A 197 3.69 0.46 -28.19
N TYR A 198 3.37 1.20 -27.14
CA TYR A 198 3.42 2.67 -27.15
C TYR A 198 4.29 3.26 -26.05
N GLY A 199 4.86 2.48 -25.13
CA GLY A 199 5.71 2.99 -24.05
C GLY A 199 7.02 3.63 -24.51
N ASN A 200 7.44 3.37 -25.75
CA ASN A 200 8.60 3.99 -26.38
C ASN A 200 8.24 5.26 -27.19
N LEU A 201 6.96 5.58 -27.34
CA LEU A 201 6.53 6.80 -28.02
C LEU A 201 6.61 7.96 -27.03
N LYS A 202 7.43 8.96 -27.34
CA LYS A 202 7.46 10.24 -26.62
C LYS A 202 6.22 11.05 -27.02
N LEU A 203 5.06 10.74 -26.42
CA LEU A 203 3.82 11.47 -26.67
C LEU A 203 3.96 12.97 -26.35
N ASP A 204 4.89 13.35 -25.47
CA ASP A 204 5.26 14.74 -25.17
C ASP A 204 5.92 15.49 -26.35
N SER A 205 6.38 14.77 -27.38
CA SER A 205 6.98 15.35 -28.60
C SER A 205 5.97 15.56 -29.73
N LEU A 206 4.70 15.17 -29.54
CA LEU A 206 3.63 15.46 -30.48
C LEU A 206 3.20 16.93 -30.33
N GLU A 207 3.91 17.82 -31.03
CA GLU A 207 3.45 19.19 -31.22
C GLU A 207 2.09 19.20 -31.93
N ASN A 208 1.05 19.69 -31.27
CA ASN A 208 -0.29 19.89 -31.84
C ASN A 208 -0.36 21.18 -32.70
N THR A 209 0.73 21.56 -33.37
CA THR A 209 0.86 22.86 -34.04
C THR A 209 0.45 22.83 -35.51
N SER A 210 0.26 21.66 -36.12
CA SER A 210 -0.09 21.54 -37.54
C SER A 210 -1.53 21.05 -37.72
N ARG A 211 -2.43 21.99 -38.03
CA ARG A 211 -3.81 21.74 -38.47
C ARG A 211 -3.92 20.93 -39.78
N GLU A 212 -2.80 20.53 -40.38
CA GLU A 212 -2.74 19.83 -41.67
C GLU A 212 -2.66 18.30 -41.52
N HIS A 213 -2.16 17.78 -40.39
CA HIS A 213 -2.06 16.35 -40.13
C HIS A 213 -2.58 16.02 -38.73
N PRO A 214 -3.91 15.93 -38.53
CA PRO A 214 -4.44 15.45 -37.27
C PRO A 214 -3.94 14.02 -37.05
N VAL A 215 -3.06 13.83 -36.06
CA VAL A 215 -2.69 12.50 -35.60
C VAL A 215 -3.95 11.90 -34.98
N ASN A 216 -4.63 11.08 -35.76
CA ASN A 216 -5.83 10.39 -35.34
C ASN A 216 -5.43 9.33 -34.29
N LEU A 217 -5.52 9.70 -33.01
CA LEU A 217 -5.29 8.81 -31.86
C LEU A 217 -6.26 7.60 -31.84
N TRP A 218 -7.20 7.52 -32.78
CA TRP A 218 -8.07 6.37 -33.04
C TRP A 218 -7.33 5.05 -33.29
N GLN A 219 -6.05 5.07 -33.68
CA GLN A 219 -5.21 3.87 -33.79
C GLN A 219 -4.54 3.41 -32.48
N ILE A 220 -4.67 4.19 -31.39
CA ILE A 220 -4.19 3.80 -30.05
C ILE A 220 -5.26 2.95 -29.34
N PHE A 221 -6.53 3.16 -29.69
CA PHE A 221 -7.62 2.31 -29.23
C PHE A 221 -7.73 1.07 -30.11
N ILE A 222 -7.32 -0.07 -29.57
CA ILE A 222 -7.60 -1.37 -30.20
C ILE A 222 -9.07 -1.70 -29.90
N PRO A 223 -9.97 -1.74 -30.90
CA PRO A 223 -11.31 -2.24 -30.68
C PRO A 223 -11.23 -3.72 -30.30
N GLN A 224 -11.66 -4.04 -29.08
CA GLN A 224 -11.82 -5.40 -28.60
C GLN A 224 -13.13 -5.94 -29.18
N ASN A 225 -13.09 -6.45 -30.40
CA ASN A 225 -14.25 -7.06 -31.04
C ASN A 225 -14.57 -8.40 -30.38
N GLY A 226 -15.43 -8.37 -29.36
CA GLY A 226 -16.34 -9.48 -29.10
C GLY A 226 -17.38 -9.55 -30.23
N LYS A 227 -17.09 -10.41 -31.22
CA LYS A 227 -17.94 -10.80 -32.37
C LYS A 227 -18.18 -9.74 -33.46
N ASP A 228 -17.82 -10.13 -34.68
CA ASP A 228 -18.25 -9.54 -35.94
C ASP A 228 -19.78 -9.49 -36.05
N SER A 229 -20.37 -8.36 -35.71
CA SER A 229 -21.68 -7.94 -36.24
C SER A 229 -21.99 -6.51 -35.75
N GLY A 230 -21.67 -5.50 -36.57
CA GLY A 230 -22.05 -4.12 -36.24
C GLY A 230 -21.34 -3.00 -37.00
N LEU A 231 -20.48 -3.30 -37.97
CA LEU A 231 -19.80 -2.28 -38.78
C LEU A 231 -20.71 -1.60 -39.84
N ILE A 232 -22.02 -1.89 -39.81
CA ILE A 232 -23.02 -1.24 -40.64
C ILE A 232 -24.07 -0.68 -39.67
N LEU A 233 -23.91 0.58 -39.22
CA LEU A 233 -25.03 1.45 -38.78
C LEU A 233 -24.60 2.85 -38.34
N TRP A 234 -23.31 3.16 -38.17
CA TRP A 234 -22.87 4.51 -37.79
C TRP A 234 -22.65 5.49 -38.95
N LYS A 235 -22.83 5.07 -40.21
CA LYS A 235 -22.65 5.93 -41.39
C LYS A 235 -23.90 6.70 -41.84
N GLN A 236 -25.01 6.61 -41.10
CA GLN A 236 -26.32 7.14 -41.54
C GLN A 236 -26.95 8.11 -40.53
N ARG A 237 -26.15 8.97 -39.91
CA ARG A 237 -26.65 10.09 -39.07
C ARG A 237 -25.82 11.36 -39.24
N ARG A 238 -25.48 11.71 -40.48
CA ARG A 238 -24.95 13.05 -40.77
C ARG A 238 -25.23 13.49 -42.22
N THR A 239 -26.46 13.29 -42.68
CA THR A 239 -27.01 13.93 -43.88
C THR A 239 -28.49 14.18 -43.64
N ARG A 240 -28.80 15.15 -42.77
CA ARG A 240 -30.06 15.91 -42.71
C ARG A 240 -30.02 16.81 -41.47
N GLN A 241 -29.62 18.06 -41.66
CA GLN A 241 -30.36 19.25 -41.23
C GLN A 241 -29.55 20.49 -41.65
N THR A 242 -30.11 21.16 -42.67
CA THR A 242 -29.99 22.57 -43.12
C THR A 242 -28.66 23.28 -42.97
#